data_AF-A0A3B0UFI1-F1
#
_entry.id   AF-A0A3B0UFI1-F1
#
_cell.length_a   1.000
_cell.length_b   1.000
_cell.length_c   1.000
_cell.angle_alpha   90.00
_cell.angle_beta   90.00
_cell.angle_gamma   90.00
#
_symmetry.space_group_name_H-M   'P 1'
#
loop_
_entity.id
_entity.type
_entity.pdbx_description
1 polymer ?
#
loop_
_entity_poly.entity_id
_entity_poly.type
_entity_poly.pdbx_seq_one_letter_code
_entity_poly.pdbx_strand_id
1 'polypeptide(L)'
;MARGQFSVEKKKQVLERILPTAHPEDLKACDLVIEAVFEDRELKAKVTKEAEPFMSGQGFFASNTSTLPISGLATAFSYPDKFIGLHFFSPVDKMQLVEIIKGKKTSDETLARAFDFVLSIRKIPIVVNDSRGFYTSRVFSTYVEEGLALLGEGQNPQCIESAGVAAGMPVGPLALTDEISLTLIEHINRQTEADLKAEGKTRPSHPADAVVEKMIHKFDRKGRAFGAGFYDYPEGESKHLWRDLSKVFPLKTDALGQEEMIDRLMFIQAIETVRCLEEGVLNSVADANIGSIFGWGFPPFKGGALQFINDYGVPAFVEKTSELEKKFGKRFATPKLLVEMASGNKVFE
;
A
#
# COMPACT_ATOMS: atom_id res chain seq x y z
N MET A 1 1.02 3.69 30.39
CA MET A 1 0.65 4.60 31.50
C MET A 1 0.80 6.08 31.13
N ALA A 2 1.57 6.45 30.09
CA ALA A 2 1.93 7.83 29.78
C ALA A 2 0.80 8.78 29.27
N ARG A 3 -0.45 8.33 29.15
CA ARG A 3 -1.59 9.20 28.73
C ARG A 3 -2.86 9.08 29.58
N GLY A 4 -2.82 8.40 30.73
CA GLY A 4 -3.97 8.34 31.67
C GLY A 4 -5.27 7.66 31.17
N GLN A 5 -5.27 7.04 29.98
CA GLN A 5 -6.51 6.53 29.35
C GLN A 5 -7.04 5.19 29.90
N PHE A 6 -6.28 4.48 30.73
CA PHE A 6 -6.66 3.18 31.29
C PHE A 6 -6.32 3.10 32.78
N SER A 7 -7.24 2.54 33.58
CA SER A 7 -6.92 2.14 34.97
C SER A 7 -5.93 0.97 34.98
N VAL A 8 -5.20 0.81 36.08
CA VAL A 8 -4.27 -0.32 36.28
C VAL A 8 -5.01 -1.66 36.14
N GLU A 9 -6.21 -1.74 36.72
CA GLU A 9 -7.06 -2.92 36.65
C GLU A 9 -7.47 -3.25 35.21
N LYS A 10 -7.91 -2.25 34.43
CA LYS A 10 -8.29 -2.46 33.03
C LYS A 10 -7.09 -2.89 32.17
N LYS A 11 -5.89 -2.37 32.45
CA LYS A 11 -4.65 -2.82 31.80
C LYS A 11 -4.40 -4.30 32.10
N LYS A 12 -4.51 -4.71 33.37
CA LYS A 12 -4.31 -6.10 33.80
C LYS A 12 -5.28 -7.04 33.10
N GLN A 13 -6.57 -6.72 33.09
CA GLN A 13 -7.61 -7.49 32.43
C GLN A 13 -7.40 -7.66 30.92
N VAL A 14 -6.86 -6.64 30.24
CA VAL A 14 -6.53 -6.75 28.80
C VAL A 14 -5.34 -7.69 28.59
N LEU A 15 -4.29 -7.56 29.40
CA LEU A 15 -3.11 -8.41 29.29
C LEU A 15 -3.40 -9.87 29.63
N GLU A 16 -4.30 -10.15 30.58
CA GLU A 16 -4.74 -11.51 30.93
C GLU A 16 -5.46 -12.24 29.78
N ARG A 17 -5.98 -11.51 28.78
CA ARG A 17 -6.60 -12.08 27.58
C ARG A 17 -5.58 -12.41 26.48
N ILE A 18 -4.34 -11.93 26.60
CA ILE A 18 -3.27 -12.19 25.65
C ILE A 18 -2.47 -13.36 26.21
N LEU A 19 -2.58 -14.51 25.54
CA LEU A 19 -1.91 -15.74 25.93
C LEU A 19 -0.78 -16.03 24.94
N PRO A 20 0.48 -15.67 25.23
CA PRO A 20 1.60 -15.95 24.35
C PRO A 20 1.90 -17.44 24.34
N THR A 21 2.10 -18.01 23.16
CA THR A 21 2.44 -19.42 23.00
C THR A 21 3.34 -19.62 21.77
N ALA A 22 4.10 -20.71 21.79
CA ALA A 22 4.87 -21.22 20.65
C ALA A 22 4.31 -22.56 20.12
N HIS A 23 3.15 -22.98 20.64
CA HIS A 23 2.54 -24.29 20.40
C HIS A 23 1.27 -24.13 19.55
N PRO A 24 1.22 -24.66 18.32
CA PRO A 24 0.04 -24.58 17.46
C PRO A 24 -1.22 -25.20 18.09
N GLU A 25 -1.07 -26.20 18.94
CA GLU A 25 -2.17 -26.87 19.65
C GLU A 25 -2.97 -25.93 20.57
N ASP A 26 -2.40 -24.81 20.98
CA ASP A 26 -3.11 -23.79 21.77
C ASP A 26 -4.10 -22.97 20.93
N LEU A 27 -4.09 -23.12 19.59
CA LEU A 27 -5.12 -22.58 18.69
C LEU A 27 -6.43 -23.39 18.71
N LYS A 28 -6.54 -24.39 19.59
CA LYS A 28 -7.68 -25.28 19.68
C LYS A 28 -8.99 -24.49 19.77
N ALA A 29 -9.89 -24.76 18.82
CA ALA A 29 -11.21 -24.13 18.71
C ALA A 29 -11.18 -22.61 18.44
N CYS A 30 -10.09 -22.07 17.88
CA CYS A 30 -10.08 -20.68 17.40
C CYS A 30 -11.06 -20.50 16.22
N ASP A 31 -11.92 -19.49 16.33
CA ASP A 31 -12.89 -19.12 15.28
C ASP A 31 -12.25 -18.27 14.15
N LEU A 32 -11.16 -17.57 14.46
CA LEU A 32 -10.40 -16.76 13.52
C LEU A 32 -8.90 -16.90 13.84
N VAL A 33 -8.11 -17.25 12.82
CA VAL A 33 -6.64 -17.18 12.86
C VAL A 33 -6.19 -16.11 11.87
N ILE A 34 -5.33 -15.18 12.32
CA ILE A 34 -4.74 -14.15 11.46
C ILE A 34 -3.24 -14.40 11.37
N GLU A 35 -2.77 -14.76 10.17
CA GLU A 35 -1.37 -14.94 9.87
C GLU A 35 -0.69 -13.58 9.65
N ALA A 36 0.39 -13.31 10.40
CA ALA A 36 1.18 -12.08 10.34
C ALA A 36 2.70 -12.33 10.41
N VAL A 37 3.17 -13.37 9.71
CA VAL A 37 4.60 -13.67 9.50
C VAL A 37 5.17 -12.92 8.30
N PHE A 38 6.47 -13.08 8.05
CA PHE A 38 7.17 -12.41 6.95
C PHE A 38 6.51 -12.62 5.58
N GLU A 39 6.77 -11.68 4.66
CA GLU A 39 6.22 -11.65 3.31
C GLU A 39 6.89 -12.68 2.38
N ASP A 40 6.71 -13.96 2.73
CA ASP A 40 7.25 -15.14 2.05
C ASP A 40 6.15 -16.19 1.86
N ARG A 41 5.98 -16.64 0.61
CA ARG A 41 4.86 -17.53 0.24
C ARG A 41 4.97 -18.91 0.87
N GLU A 42 6.19 -19.47 0.96
CA GLU A 42 6.42 -20.81 1.50
C GLU A 42 6.21 -20.83 3.01
N LEU A 43 6.71 -19.82 3.71
CA LEU A 43 6.52 -19.65 5.15
C LEU A 43 5.04 -19.48 5.48
N LYS A 44 4.32 -18.62 4.76
CA LYS A 44 2.87 -18.43 4.96
C LYS A 44 2.11 -19.73 4.72
N ALA A 45 2.42 -20.47 3.65
CA ALA A 45 1.79 -21.76 3.38
C ALA A 45 2.06 -22.80 4.46
N LYS A 46 3.28 -22.83 5.03
CA LYS A 46 3.65 -23.70 6.15
C LYS A 46 2.83 -23.36 7.40
N VAL A 47 2.79 -22.09 7.80
CA VAL A 47 2.05 -21.63 8.99
C VAL A 47 0.54 -21.90 8.85
N THR A 48 -0.03 -21.68 7.66
CA THR A 48 -1.44 -22.02 7.38
C THR A 48 -1.74 -23.49 7.66
N LYS A 49 -0.90 -24.41 7.15
CA LYS A 49 -1.06 -25.86 7.34
C LYS A 49 -0.84 -26.31 8.78
N GLU A 50 0.05 -25.65 9.51
CA GLU A 50 0.32 -25.95 10.93
C GLU A 50 -0.85 -25.52 11.83
N ALA A 51 -1.50 -24.41 11.53
CA ALA A 51 -2.64 -23.90 12.31
C ALA A 51 -3.96 -24.62 12.01
N GLU A 52 -4.19 -25.02 10.75
CA GLU A 52 -5.46 -25.57 10.27
C GLU A 52 -6.06 -26.70 11.13
N PRO A 53 -5.29 -27.73 11.58
CA PRO A 53 -5.85 -28.85 12.35
C PRO A 53 -6.44 -28.48 13.71
N PHE A 54 -6.08 -27.31 14.25
CA PHE A 54 -6.48 -26.87 15.59
C PHE A 54 -7.65 -25.89 15.55
N MET A 55 -7.96 -25.32 14.40
CA MET A 55 -9.06 -24.36 14.25
C MET A 55 -10.42 -25.00 14.56
N SER A 56 -11.37 -24.15 14.95
CA SER A 56 -12.79 -24.55 15.02
C SER A 56 -13.25 -25.08 13.65
N GLY A 57 -14.13 -26.09 13.60
CA GLY A 57 -14.72 -26.54 12.33
C GLY A 57 -15.57 -25.47 11.64
N GLN A 58 -16.00 -24.46 12.41
CA GLN A 58 -16.66 -23.24 11.93
C GLN A 58 -15.68 -22.06 11.81
N GLY A 59 -14.38 -22.23 12.09
CA GLY A 59 -13.40 -21.16 12.00
C GLY A 59 -13.06 -20.75 10.57
N PHE A 60 -12.47 -19.58 10.40
CA PHE A 60 -11.93 -19.10 9.12
C PHE A 60 -10.52 -18.52 9.29
N PHE A 61 -9.75 -18.53 8.21
CA PHE A 61 -8.34 -18.13 8.21
C PHE A 61 -8.18 -16.81 7.46
N ALA A 62 -7.38 -15.91 8.03
CA ALA A 62 -7.03 -14.65 7.41
C ALA A 62 -5.52 -14.48 7.29
N SER A 63 -5.06 -13.82 6.22
CA SER A 63 -3.67 -13.38 6.08
C SER A 63 -3.57 -11.86 6.14
N ASN A 64 -2.58 -11.34 6.87
CA ASN A 64 -2.20 -9.93 6.94
C ASN A 64 -1.18 -9.52 5.86
N THR A 65 -0.95 -10.37 4.85
CA THR A 65 -0.10 -10.03 3.69
C THR A 65 -0.44 -8.65 3.10
N SER A 66 0.56 -7.95 2.56
CA SER A 66 0.37 -6.62 1.95
C SER A 66 0.47 -6.64 0.43
N THR A 67 1.06 -7.70 -0.15
CA THR A 67 1.35 -7.77 -1.59
C THR A 67 1.03 -9.10 -2.25
N LEU A 68 1.11 -10.22 -1.52
CA LEU A 68 0.85 -11.55 -2.07
C LEU A 68 -0.65 -11.78 -2.26
N PRO A 69 -1.10 -12.21 -3.46
CA PRO A 69 -2.52 -12.47 -3.71
C PRO A 69 -3.10 -13.56 -2.79
N ILE A 70 -4.25 -13.26 -2.19
CA ILE A 70 -5.00 -14.13 -1.27
C ILE A 70 -5.40 -15.43 -1.94
N SER A 71 -5.81 -15.40 -3.20
CA SER A 71 -6.23 -16.61 -3.94
C SER A 71 -5.08 -17.62 -4.08
N GLY A 72 -3.84 -17.14 -4.16
CA GLY A 72 -2.65 -17.99 -4.19
C GLY A 72 -2.29 -18.54 -2.81
N LEU A 73 -2.47 -17.76 -1.74
CA LEU A 73 -2.22 -18.23 -0.38
C LEU A 73 -3.28 -19.25 0.08
N ALA A 74 -4.54 -19.05 -0.33
CA ALA A 74 -5.65 -19.91 0.00
C ALA A 74 -5.48 -21.37 -0.47
N THR A 75 -4.60 -21.64 -1.44
CA THR A 75 -4.35 -23.03 -1.90
C THR A 75 -3.63 -23.88 -0.86
N ALA A 76 -3.04 -23.27 0.17
CA ALA A 76 -2.40 -23.97 1.27
C ALA A 76 -3.40 -24.43 2.37
N PHE A 77 -4.66 -23.99 2.29
CA PHE A 77 -5.72 -24.26 3.26
C PHE A 77 -6.79 -25.18 2.65
N SER A 78 -7.27 -26.19 3.37
CA SER A 78 -8.23 -27.15 2.79
C SER A 78 -9.62 -26.56 2.50
N TYR A 79 -9.96 -25.43 3.13
CA TYR A 79 -11.24 -24.73 2.96
C TYR A 79 -11.03 -23.34 2.36
N PRO A 80 -10.67 -23.23 1.07
CA PRO A 80 -10.32 -21.94 0.46
C PRO A 80 -11.48 -20.92 0.43
N ASP A 81 -12.72 -21.38 0.62
CA ASP A 81 -13.91 -20.55 0.83
C ASP A 81 -13.92 -19.85 2.20
N LYS A 82 -13.20 -20.40 3.18
CA LYS A 82 -12.96 -19.86 4.51
C LYS A 82 -11.59 -19.19 4.66
N PHE A 83 -10.98 -18.79 3.55
CA PHE A 83 -9.71 -18.04 3.54
C PHE A 83 -9.94 -16.62 3.04
N ILE A 84 -9.41 -15.61 3.72
CA ILE A 84 -9.59 -14.19 3.38
C ILE A 84 -8.32 -13.36 3.66
N GLY A 85 -8.21 -12.16 3.08
CA GLY A 85 -7.22 -11.19 3.52
C GLY A 85 -7.78 -10.23 4.57
N LEU A 86 -7.01 -9.99 5.64
CA LEU A 86 -7.25 -8.93 6.62
C LEU A 86 -5.97 -8.10 6.73
N HIS A 87 -5.81 -7.13 5.83
CA HIS A 87 -4.61 -6.32 5.75
C HIS A 87 -4.72 -5.11 6.71
N PHE A 88 -3.94 -5.17 7.78
CA PHE A 88 -3.78 -4.10 8.76
C PHE A 88 -2.61 -3.20 8.39
N PHE A 89 -2.75 -1.91 8.71
CA PHE A 89 -1.72 -0.91 8.44
C PHE A 89 -0.89 -0.62 9.69
N SER A 90 0.43 -0.49 9.53
CA SER A 90 1.34 -0.19 10.63
C SER A 90 1.44 1.31 10.90
N PRO A 91 1.46 1.77 12.17
CA PRO A 91 1.25 0.98 13.39
C PRO A 91 -0.22 0.62 13.63
N VAL A 92 -0.50 -0.66 13.92
CA VAL A 92 -1.88 -1.20 14.04
C VAL A 92 -2.69 -0.52 15.14
N ASP A 93 -2.07 -0.02 16.20
CA ASP A 93 -2.75 0.70 17.29
C ASP A 93 -3.21 2.11 16.88
N LYS A 94 -2.64 2.68 15.81
CA LYS A 94 -2.94 4.05 15.35
C LYS A 94 -3.74 4.10 14.07
N MET A 95 -3.42 3.22 13.11
CA MET A 95 -4.07 3.21 11.81
C MET A 95 -5.50 2.67 11.93
N GLN A 96 -6.48 3.35 11.32
CA GLN A 96 -7.89 3.00 11.49
C GLN A 96 -8.40 2.01 10.44
N LEU A 97 -7.82 2.01 9.24
CA LEU A 97 -8.26 1.17 8.13
C LEU A 97 -7.87 -0.30 8.34
N VAL A 98 -8.73 -1.21 7.88
CA VAL A 98 -8.38 -2.59 7.54
C VAL A 98 -8.93 -2.87 6.15
N GLU A 99 -8.06 -3.30 5.24
CA GLU A 99 -8.45 -3.70 3.90
C GLU A 99 -8.81 -5.19 3.91
N ILE A 100 -10.08 -5.50 3.62
CA ILE A 100 -10.59 -6.87 3.57
C ILE A 100 -10.54 -7.36 2.13
N ILE A 101 -9.76 -8.40 1.88
CA ILE A 101 -9.49 -8.87 0.52
C ILE A 101 -10.23 -10.18 0.24
N LYS A 102 -11.18 -10.13 -0.69
CA LYS A 102 -11.93 -11.28 -1.17
C LYS A 102 -11.12 -12.04 -2.20
N GLY A 103 -10.62 -13.22 -1.83
CA GLY A 103 -10.03 -14.18 -2.76
C GLY A 103 -11.10 -14.75 -3.70
N LYS A 104 -10.67 -15.34 -4.82
CA LYS A 104 -11.57 -15.89 -5.85
C LYS A 104 -12.57 -16.93 -5.32
N LYS A 105 -12.21 -17.67 -4.27
CA LYS A 105 -13.04 -18.70 -3.66
C LYS A 105 -13.69 -18.27 -2.34
N THR A 106 -13.26 -17.15 -1.75
CA THR A 106 -13.76 -16.67 -0.46
C THR A 106 -15.28 -16.51 -0.51
N SER A 107 -15.98 -17.17 0.41
CA SER A 107 -17.44 -17.13 0.48
C SER A 107 -17.93 -15.80 1.03
N ASP A 108 -19.19 -15.46 0.72
CA ASP A 108 -19.84 -14.27 1.27
C ASP A 108 -20.02 -14.35 2.80
N GLU A 109 -20.18 -15.56 3.34
CA GLU A 109 -20.22 -15.79 4.79
C GLU A 109 -18.89 -15.43 5.46
N THR A 110 -17.76 -15.90 4.89
CA THR A 110 -16.42 -15.57 5.39
C THR A 110 -16.16 -14.07 5.32
N LEU A 111 -16.56 -13.42 4.22
CA LEU A 111 -16.48 -11.97 4.08
C LEU A 111 -17.30 -11.26 5.16
N ALA A 112 -18.55 -11.66 5.38
CA ALA A 112 -19.41 -11.04 6.40
C ALA A 112 -18.80 -11.16 7.81
N ARG A 113 -18.29 -12.34 8.17
CA ARG A 113 -17.64 -12.57 9.47
C ARG A 113 -16.37 -11.76 9.67
N ALA A 114 -15.56 -11.64 8.60
CA ALA A 114 -14.38 -10.79 8.62
C ALA A 114 -14.74 -9.31 8.80
N PHE A 115 -15.78 -8.86 8.11
CA PHE A 115 -16.31 -7.49 8.23
C PHE A 115 -16.80 -7.20 9.65
N ASP A 116 -17.60 -8.10 10.23
CA ASP A 116 -18.07 -8.01 11.62
C ASP A 116 -16.93 -7.97 12.62
N PHE A 117 -15.90 -8.80 12.41
CA PHE A 117 -14.69 -8.78 13.25
C PHE A 117 -14.00 -7.41 13.19
N VAL A 118 -13.76 -6.86 12.00
CA VAL A 118 -13.11 -5.56 11.81
C VAL A 118 -13.89 -4.43 12.49
N LEU A 119 -15.22 -4.44 12.37
CA LEU A 119 -16.08 -3.49 13.08
C LEU A 119 -16.01 -3.66 14.61
N SER A 120 -15.98 -4.90 15.10
CA SER A 120 -15.94 -5.19 16.54
C SER A 120 -14.68 -4.65 17.23
N ILE A 121 -13.56 -4.61 16.50
CA ILE A 121 -12.30 -4.01 16.95
C ILE A 121 -12.19 -2.52 16.64
N ARG A 122 -13.30 -1.89 16.22
CA ARG A 122 -13.46 -0.44 15.94
C ARG A 122 -12.50 0.07 14.87
N LYS A 123 -12.24 -0.77 13.87
CA LYS A 123 -11.52 -0.40 12.65
C LYS A 123 -12.53 -0.06 11.54
N ILE A 124 -12.04 0.60 10.50
CA ILE A 124 -12.81 0.99 9.32
C ILE A 124 -12.52 -0.07 8.25
N PRO A 125 -13.48 -0.95 7.92
CA PRO A 125 -13.31 -1.90 6.84
C PRO A 125 -13.48 -1.21 5.48
N ILE A 126 -12.68 -1.63 4.50
CA ILE A 126 -13.00 -1.52 3.07
C ILE A 126 -12.94 -2.91 2.44
N VAL A 127 -13.71 -3.16 1.39
CA VAL A 127 -13.73 -4.47 0.71
C VAL A 127 -13.18 -4.36 -0.70
N VAL A 128 -12.19 -5.19 -1.01
CA VAL A 128 -11.54 -5.24 -2.32
C VAL A 128 -11.44 -6.67 -2.81
N ASN A 129 -11.40 -6.85 -4.13
CA ASN A 129 -11.11 -8.15 -4.73
C ASN A 129 -9.60 -8.39 -4.78
N ASP A 130 -9.23 -9.67 -4.75
CA ASP A 130 -7.85 -10.08 -4.75
C ASP A 130 -7.12 -9.69 -6.05
N SER A 131 -6.02 -8.97 -5.86
CA SER A 131 -5.05 -8.60 -6.88
C SER A 131 -3.70 -8.36 -6.22
N ARG A 132 -2.63 -8.31 -7.01
CA ARG A 132 -1.30 -8.03 -6.47
C ARG A 132 -1.24 -6.63 -5.88
N GLY A 133 -0.84 -6.52 -4.61
CA GLY A 133 -0.86 -5.24 -3.87
C GLY A 133 -2.27 -4.72 -3.56
N PHE A 134 -3.31 -5.50 -3.84
CA PHE A 134 -4.71 -5.17 -3.59
C PHE A 134 -5.08 -3.80 -4.17
N TYR A 135 -5.77 -2.96 -3.41
CA TYR A 135 -5.98 -1.57 -3.75
C TYR A 135 -4.93 -0.68 -3.10
N THR A 136 -4.79 -0.77 -1.78
CA THR A 136 -4.03 0.23 -1.02
C THR A 136 -2.54 0.19 -1.31
N SER A 137 -1.87 -0.94 -1.14
CA SER A 137 -0.42 -1.07 -1.41
C SER A 137 -0.10 -0.76 -2.88
N ARG A 138 -0.97 -1.20 -3.80
CA ARG A 138 -0.83 -0.97 -5.24
C ARG A 138 -0.82 0.52 -5.58
N VAL A 139 -1.82 1.26 -5.12
CA VAL A 139 -1.91 2.70 -5.40
C VAL A 139 -0.85 3.48 -4.63
N PHE A 140 -0.63 3.15 -3.35
CA PHE A 140 0.39 3.77 -2.52
C PHE A 140 1.79 3.70 -3.15
N SER A 141 2.15 2.55 -3.72
CA SER A 141 3.46 2.34 -4.35
C SER A 141 3.73 3.36 -5.46
N THR A 142 2.69 3.79 -6.19
CA THR A 142 2.84 4.79 -7.26
C THR A 142 3.34 6.15 -6.76
N TYR A 143 2.97 6.55 -5.53
CA TYR A 143 3.43 7.80 -4.93
C TYR A 143 4.93 7.79 -4.65
N VAL A 144 5.40 6.73 -3.98
CA VAL A 144 6.81 6.58 -3.64
C VAL A 144 7.65 6.38 -4.91
N GLU A 145 7.20 5.52 -5.82
CA GLU A 145 7.89 5.27 -7.09
C GLU A 145 7.98 6.53 -7.96
N GLU A 146 6.95 7.38 -8.00
CA GLU A 146 7.01 8.63 -8.74
C GLU A 146 7.94 9.66 -8.09
N GLY A 147 8.02 9.69 -6.76
CA GLY A 147 9.04 10.47 -6.05
C GLY A 147 10.46 10.01 -6.38
N LEU A 148 10.68 8.69 -6.49
CA LEU A 148 11.97 8.14 -6.93
C LEU A 148 12.24 8.47 -8.41
N ALA A 149 11.22 8.41 -9.27
CA ALA A 149 11.37 8.81 -10.67
C ALA A 149 11.80 10.27 -10.80
N LEU A 150 11.15 11.18 -10.06
CA LEU A 150 11.54 12.60 -9.99
C LEU A 150 13.00 12.79 -9.58
N LEU A 151 13.47 12.03 -8.59
CA LEU A 151 14.87 12.07 -8.14
C LEU A 151 15.82 11.55 -9.23
N GLY A 152 15.48 10.41 -9.85
CA GLY A 152 16.26 9.82 -10.95
C GLY A 152 16.35 10.73 -12.18
N GLU A 153 15.31 11.53 -12.42
CA GLU A 153 15.24 12.56 -13.47
C GLU A 153 15.96 13.87 -13.07
N GLY A 154 16.62 13.92 -11.91
CA GLY A 154 17.44 15.05 -11.47
C GLY A 154 16.64 16.22 -10.89
N GLN A 155 15.45 15.99 -10.34
CA GLN A 155 14.76 17.03 -9.55
C GLN A 155 15.42 17.18 -8.18
N ASN A 156 15.37 18.39 -7.62
CA ASN A 156 15.95 18.66 -6.31
C ASN A 156 15.20 17.85 -5.22
N PRO A 157 15.90 17.06 -4.38
CA PRO A 157 15.28 16.22 -3.35
C PRO A 157 14.39 17.01 -2.37
N GLN A 158 14.81 18.22 -1.98
CA GLN A 158 14.03 19.07 -1.09
C GLN A 158 12.74 19.56 -1.77
N CYS A 159 12.80 19.88 -3.05
CA CYS A 159 11.62 20.29 -3.81
C CYS A 159 10.62 19.14 -4.00
N ILE A 160 11.10 17.90 -4.20
CA ILE A 160 10.25 16.69 -4.28
C ILE A 160 9.48 16.51 -2.96
N GLU A 161 10.19 16.57 -1.82
CA GLU A 161 9.61 16.45 -0.48
C GLU A 161 8.58 17.55 -0.22
N SER A 162 8.95 18.80 -0.53
CA SER A 162 8.05 19.95 -0.39
C SER A 162 6.84 19.87 -1.31
N ALA A 163 6.95 19.29 -2.51
CA ALA A 163 5.82 19.05 -3.40
C ALA A 163 4.84 18.02 -2.78
N GLY A 164 5.35 16.93 -2.21
CA GLY A 164 4.51 15.96 -1.50
C GLY A 164 3.70 16.59 -0.36
N VAL A 165 4.37 17.36 0.50
CA VAL A 165 3.70 18.06 1.62
C VAL A 165 2.73 19.13 1.12
N ALA A 166 3.12 19.91 0.10
CA ALA A 166 2.25 20.94 -0.48
C ALA A 166 1.01 20.35 -1.18
N ALA A 167 1.11 19.12 -1.71
CA ALA A 167 -0.03 18.38 -2.24
C ALA A 167 -1.03 17.95 -1.14
N GLY A 168 -0.63 18.02 0.14
CA GLY A 168 -1.43 17.62 1.29
C GLY A 168 -1.11 16.23 1.82
N MET A 169 -0.06 15.57 1.32
CA MET A 169 0.39 14.28 1.85
C MET A 169 1.06 14.45 3.23
N PRO A 170 0.94 13.48 4.14
CA PRO A 170 1.49 13.59 5.48
C PRO A 170 3.03 13.60 5.52
N VAL A 171 3.67 12.96 4.54
CA VAL A 171 5.12 12.81 4.43
C VAL A 171 5.50 12.87 2.95
N GLY A 172 6.62 13.50 2.61
CA GLY A 172 7.12 13.49 1.23
C GLY A 172 7.62 12.11 0.80
N PRO A 173 7.76 11.85 -0.51
CA PRO A 173 7.87 10.50 -1.03
C PRO A 173 9.22 9.82 -0.74
N LEU A 174 10.33 10.57 -0.63
CA LEU A 174 11.65 9.98 -0.31
C LEU A 174 11.71 9.62 1.17
N ALA A 175 11.25 10.53 2.04
CA ALA A 175 11.15 10.28 3.47
C ALA A 175 10.25 9.08 3.76
N LEU A 176 9.13 8.96 3.05
CA LEU A 176 8.20 7.85 3.20
C LEU A 176 8.79 6.53 2.68
N THR A 177 9.55 6.58 1.58
CA THR A 177 10.30 5.42 1.08
C THR A 177 11.29 4.88 2.12
N ASP A 178 11.98 5.77 2.84
CA ASP A 178 12.90 5.34 3.90
C ASP A 178 12.19 4.68 5.08
N GLU A 179 10.97 5.11 5.43
CA GLU A 179 10.19 4.51 6.53
C GLU A 179 9.75 3.08 6.17
N ILE A 180 9.38 2.81 4.91
CA ILE A 180 8.98 1.46 4.45
C ILE A 180 10.18 0.55 4.08
N SER A 181 11.34 1.13 3.78
CA SER A 181 12.57 0.49 3.26
C SER A 181 12.59 0.23 1.75
N LEU A 182 13.72 0.61 1.14
CA LEU A 182 14.06 0.30 -0.26
C LEU A 182 14.22 -1.21 -0.48
N THR A 183 14.69 -1.96 0.53
CA THR A 183 14.84 -3.42 0.42
C THR A 183 13.50 -4.12 0.29
N LEU A 184 12.45 -3.58 0.91
CA LEU A 184 11.10 -4.12 0.78
C LEU A 184 10.58 -3.89 -0.63
N ILE A 185 10.79 -2.69 -1.20
CA ILE A 185 10.47 -2.38 -2.59
C ILE A 185 11.19 -3.35 -3.54
N GLU A 186 12.51 -3.55 -3.35
CA GLU A 186 13.27 -4.50 -4.17
C GLU A 186 12.74 -5.94 -4.04
N HIS A 187 12.43 -6.40 -2.83
CA HIS A 187 11.87 -7.73 -2.59
C HIS A 187 10.53 -7.92 -3.31
N ILE A 188 9.60 -6.96 -3.18
CA ILE A 188 8.31 -6.97 -3.85
C ILE A 188 8.48 -7.00 -5.37
N ASN A 189 9.41 -6.20 -5.91
CA ASN A 189 9.68 -6.13 -7.34
C ASN A 189 10.24 -7.44 -7.89
N ARG A 190 11.20 -8.06 -7.19
CA ARG A 190 11.76 -9.37 -7.56
C ARG A 190 10.71 -10.47 -7.50
N GLN A 191 9.89 -10.49 -6.45
CA GLN A 191 8.79 -11.45 -6.33
C GLN A 191 7.77 -11.26 -7.46
N THR A 192 7.44 -10.02 -7.80
CA THR A 192 6.52 -9.68 -8.89
C THR A 192 7.08 -10.11 -10.24
N GLU A 193 8.36 -9.89 -10.48
CA GLU A 193 9.05 -10.35 -11.70
C GLU A 193 9.02 -11.87 -11.81
N ALA A 194 9.34 -12.59 -10.74
CA ALA A 194 9.30 -14.05 -10.71
C ALA A 194 7.89 -14.61 -11.01
N ASP A 195 6.87 -14.03 -10.37
CA ASP A 195 5.47 -14.45 -10.55
C ASP A 195 4.99 -14.15 -11.99
N LEU A 196 5.25 -12.95 -12.52
CA LEU A 196 4.87 -12.59 -13.89
C LEU A 196 5.60 -13.45 -14.92
N LYS A 197 6.88 -13.76 -14.69
CA LYS A 197 7.65 -14.65 -15.55
C LYS A 197 7.04 -16.07 -15.58
N ALA A 198 6.55 -16.56 -14.44
CA ALA A 198 5.83 -17.84 -14.38
C ALA A 198 4.50 -17.82 -15.17
N GLU A 199 3.87 -16.64 -15.31
CA GLU A 199 2.70 -16.41 -16.16
C GLU A 199 3.05 -16.11 -17.63
N GLY A 200 4.33 -16.11 -18.01
CA GLY A 200 4.77 -15.75 -19.37
C GLY A 200 4.71 -14.24 -19.67
N LYS A 201 4.66 -13.41 -18.63
CA LYS A 201 4.63 -11.94 -18.70
C LYS A 201 5.95 -11.35 -18.19
N THR A 202 6.15 -10.06 -18.44
CA THR A 202 7.28 -9.30 -17.91
C THR A 202 6.77 -8.14 -17.06
N ARG A 203 7.47 -7.84 -15.97
CA ARG A 203 7.20 -6.62 -15.18
C ARG A 203 7.56 -5.41 -16.05
N PRO A 204 6.65 -4.42 -16.21
CA PRO A 204 7.00 -3.17 -16.85
C PRO A 204 8.14 -2.47 -16.10
N SER A 205 9.14 -1.95 -16.83
CA SER A 205 10.21 -1.17 -16.22
C SER A 205 9.68 0.17 -15.69
N HIS A 206 10.14 0.58 -14.52
CA HIS A 206 9.83 1.87 -13.92
C HIS A 206 11.09 2.72 -13.72
N PRO A 207 11.08 4.05 -13.93
CA PRO A 207 12.25 4.90 -13.68
C PRO A 207 12.80 4.82 -12.25
N ALA A 208 11.95 4.45 -11.29
CA ALA A 208 12.35 4.23 -9.89
C ALA A 208 13.32 3.05 -9.71
N ASP A 209 13.27 2.03 -10.58
CA ASP A 209 14.02 0.78 -10.41
C ASP A 209 15.54 1.06 -10.29
N ALA A 210 16.06 1.92 -11.16
CA ALA A 210 17.47 2.31 -11.16
C ALA A 210 17.88 3.12 -9.91
N VAL A 211 16.95 3.89 -9.33
CA VAL A 211 17.19 4.64 -8.10
C VAL A 211 17.29 3.69 -6.91
N VAL A 212 16.36 2.73 -6.81
CA VAL A 212 16.36 1.70 -5.76
C VAL A 212 17.65 0.88 -5.83
N GLU A 213 17.97 0.35 -7.01
CA GLU A 213 19.18 -0.46 -7.22
C GLU A 213 20.45 0.32 -6.83
N LYS A 214 20.56 1.58 -7.27
CA LYS A 214 21.71 2.44 -6.99
C LYS A 214 21.86 2.71 -5.48
N MET A 215 20.78 3.06 -4.79
CA MET A 215 20.82 3.37 -3.36
C MET A 215 21.20 2.15 -2.52
N ILE A 216 20.62 0.98 -2.81
CA ILE A 216 20.90 -0.26 -2.08
C ILE A 216 22.30 -0.77 -2.40
N HIS A 217 22.61 -1.03 -3.67
CA HIS A 217 23.78 -1.85 -4.03
C HIS A 217 25.07 -1.04 -4.23
N LYS A 218 24.98 0.26 -4.50
CA LYS A 218 26.17 1.12 -4.65
C LYS A 218 26.50 1.95 -3.42
N PHE A 219 25.50 2.29 -2.60
CA PHE A 219 25.68 3.18 -1.45
C PHE A 219 25.30 2.55 -0.10
N ASP A 220 24.75 1.33 -0.09
CA ASP A 220 24.28 0.64 1.12
C ASP A 220 23.27 1.45 1.96
N ARG A 221 22.42 2.22 1.27
CA ARG A 221 21.40 3.07 1.89
C ARG A 221 20.03 2.46 1.66
N LYS A 222 19.60 1.63 2.62
CA LYS A 222 18.44 0.74 2.50
C LYS A 222 17.14 1.33 3.06
N GLY A 223 17.22 2.38 3.88
CA GLY A 223 16.08 3.01 4.55
C GLY A 223 16.33 3.16 6.05
N ARG A 224 15.35 3.73 6.75
CA ARG A 224 15.45 4.11 8.16
C ARG A 224 15.77 2.95 9.09
N ALA A 225 15.15 1.79 8.88
CA ALA A 225 15.39 0.59 9.70
C ALA A 225 16.86 0.12 9.63
N PHE A 226 17.59 0.51 8.60
CA PHE A 226 19.01 0.20 8.39
C PHE A 226 19.93 1.39 8.72
N GLY A 227 19.38 2.44 9.33
CA GLY A 227 20.10 3.64 9.77
C GLY A 227 20.29 4.73 8.70
N ALA A 228 20.07 4.43 7.42
CA ALA A 228 20.31 5.36 6.33
C ALA A 228 19.53 5.01 5.06
N GLY A 229 18.93 6.03 4.42
CA GLY A 229 18.23 5.92 3.13
C GLY A 229 18.44 7.19 2.30
N PHE A 230 17.41 7.81 1.73
CA PHE A 230 17.52 9.18 1.20
C PHE A 230 17.84 10.20 2.30
N TYR A 231 17.52 9.88 3.55
CA TYR A 231 17.85 10.65 4.74
C TYR A 231 18.98 10.00 5.54
N ASP A 232 19.73 10.84 6.23
CA ASP A 232 20.57 10.47 7.37
C ASP A 232 19.74 10.57 8.66
N TYR A 233 19.92 9.60 9.56
CA TYR A 233 19.20 9.48 10.82
C TYR A 233 20.15 9.49 12.04
N PRO A 234 20.85 10.62 12.30
CA PRO A 234 21.74 10.75 13.45
C PRO A 234 20.99 10.61 14.79
N GLU A 235 21.63 9.99 15.77
CA GLU A 235 21.08 9.86 17.12
C GLU A 235 21.03 11.23 17.81
N GLY A 236 19.90 11.58 18.42
CA GLY A 236 19.74 12.84 19.16
C GLY A 236 19.56 14.09 18.28
N GLU A 237 19.56 13.96 16.96
CA GLU A 237 19.41 15.05 16.00
C GLU A 237 18.21 14.84 15.08
N SER A 238 17.79 15.91 14.40
CA SER A 238 16.73 15.81 13.38
C SER A 238 17.25 15.10 12.13
N LYS A 239 16.44 14.21 11.55
CA LYS A 239 16.74 13.61 10.24
C LYS A 239 16.93 14.71 9.20
N HIS A 240 17.84 14.50 8.26
CA HIS A 240 18.08 15.42 7.16
C HIS A 240 18.41 14.66 5.89
N LEU A 241 18.13 15.27 4.73
CA LEU A 241 18.45 14.68 3.43
C LEU A 241 19.95 14.41 3.32
N TRP A 242 20.32 13.25 2.78
CA TRP A 242 21.70 12.86 2.60
C TRP A 242 22.42 13.83 1.67
N ARG A 243 23.54 14.39 2.14
CA ARG A 243 24.23 15.52 1.49
C ARG A 243 24.76 15.20 0.10
N ASP A 244 25.03 13.93 -0.19
CA ASP A 244 25.55 13.52 -1.50
C ASP A 244 24.43 13.17 -2.50
N LEU A 245 23.14 13.28 -2.14
CA LEU A 245 22.04 12.99 -3.07
C LEU A 245 22.19 13.73 -4.41
N SER A 246 22.50 15.03 -4.38
CA SER A 246 22.68 15.81 -5.61
C SER A 246 23.97 15.49 -6.39
N LYS A 247 24.93 14.78 -5.78
CA LYS A 247 26.10 14.23 -6.49
C LYS A 247 25.76 12.89 -7.13
N VAL A 248 24.97 12.08 -6.42
CA VAL A 248 24.51 10.77 -6.89
C VAL A 248 23.46 10.90 -7.99
N PHE A 249 22.57 11.88 -7.86
CA PHE A 249 21.52 12.24 -8.81
C PHE A 249 21.70 13.72 -9.19
N PRO A 250 22.55 14.01 -10.19
CA PRO A 250 22.83 15.37 -10.62
C PRO A 250 21.57 16.14 -11.00
N LEU A 251 21.49 17.39 -10.57
CA LEU A 251 20.34 18.25 -10.87
C LEU A 251 20.30 18.58 -12.36
N LYS A 252 19.13 18.49 -12.98
CA LYS A 252 18.94 18.94 -14.37
C LYS A 252 18.79 20.47 -14.43
N THR A 253 19.17 21.06 -15.57
CA THR A 253 19.13 22.52 -15.76
C THR A 253 17.71 23.08 -15.92
N ASP A 254 16.79 22.30 -16.50
CA ASP A 254 15.41 22.71 -16.78
C ASP A 254 14.42 22.12 -15.76
N ALA A 255 14.67 22.39 -14.47
CA ALA A 255 13.94 21.80 -13.35
C ALA A 255 12.42 22.06 -13.43
N LEU A 256 11.63 21.08 -13.00
CA LEU A 256 10.18 21.20 -12.98
C LEU A 256 9.74 22.23 -11.93
N GLY A 257 8.65 22.94 -12.23
CA GLY A 257 7.95 23.74 -11.23
C GLY A 257 7.34 22.87 -10.13
N GLN A 258 7.10 23.46 -8.96
CA GLN A 258 6.51 22.73 -7.82
C GLN A 258 5.12 22.15 -8.15
N GLU A 259 4.30 22.90 -8.89
CA GLU A 259 2.97 22.45 -9.32
C GLU A 259 3.03 21.21 -10.22
N GLU A 260 3.99 21.14 -11.16
CA GLU A 260 4.14 19.97 -12.02
C GLU A 260 4.62 18.73 -11.25
N MET A 261 5.41 18.91 -10.19
CA MET A 261 5.75 17.82 -9.26
C MET A 261 4.54 17.36 -8.44
N ILE A 262 3.71 18.31 -7.96
CA ILE A 262 2.45 17.99 -7.27
C ILE A 262 1.53 17.21 -8.21
N ASP A 263 1.35 17.66 -9.44
CA ASP A 263 0.52 16.99 -10.44
C ASP A 263 0.98 15.56 -10.66
N ARG A 264 2.28 15.33 -10.89
CA ARG A 264 2.82 13.98 -11.07
C ARG A 264 2.52 13.07 -9.88
N LEU A 265 2.79 13.55 -8.67
CA LEU A 265 2.58 12.77 -7.43
C LEU A 265 1.10 12.47 -7.18
N MET A 266 0.18 13.39 -7.50
CA MET A 266 -1.25 13.23 -7.23
C MET A 266 -1.96 12.45 -8.33
N PHE A 267 -1.68 12.76 -9.60
CA PHE A 267 -2.33 12.12 -10.74
C PHE A 267 -1.97 10.64 -10.84
N ILE A 268 -0.73 10.24 -10.55
CA ILE A 268 -0.35 8.83 -10.67
C ILE A 268 -1.17 7.92 -9.73
N GLN A 269 -1.44 8.40 -8.51
CA GLN A 269 -2.27 7.69 -7.53
C GLN A 269 -3.74 7.61 -7.98
N ALA A 270 -4.28 8.72 -8.47
CA ALA A 270 -5.66 8.78 -8.95
C ALA A 270 -5.88 7.91 -10.20
N ILE A 271 -4.94 7.92 -11.15
CA ILE A 271 -4.94 7.05 -12.33
C ILE A 271 -4.96 5.58 -11.91
N GLU A 272 -4.09 5.18 -10.97
CA GLU A 272 -4.02 3.79 -10.53
C GLU A 272 -5.27 3.38 -9.75
N THR A 273 -5.91 4.31 -9.03
CA THR A 273 -7.20 4.08 -8.39
C THR A 273 -8.30 3.79 -9.42
N VAL A 274 -8.33 4.52 -10.53
CA VAL A 274 -9.28 4.23 -11.62
C VAL A 274 -8.99 2.88 -12.27
N ARG A 275 -7.72 2.51 -12.45
CA ARG A 275 -7.36 1.17 -12.94
C ARG A 275 -7.85 0.07 -11.99
N CYS A 276 -7.75 0.29 -10.67
CA CYS A 276 -8.31 -0.62 -9.68
C CYS A 276 -9.84 -0.78 -9.82
N LEU A 277 -10.58 0.27 -10.18
CA LEU A 277 -12.01 0.14 -10.51
C LEU A 277 -12.25 -0.61 -11.83
N GLU A 278 -11.53 -0.25 -12.90
CA GLU A 278 -11.65 -0.89 -14.22
C GLU A 278 -11.39 -2.40 -14.19
N GLU A 279 -10.38 -2.79 -13.41
CA GLU A 279 -9.97 -4.18 -13.25
C GLU A 279 -10.84 -4.95 -12.25
N GLY A 280 -11.81 -4.27 -11.61
CA GLY A 280 -12.68 -4.85 -10.60
C GLY A 280 -11.97 -5.21 -9.29
N VAL A 281 -10.82 -4.59 -8.99
CA VAL A 281 -10.18 -4.67 -7.66
C VAL A 281 -11.02 -3.91 -6.64
N LEU A 282 -11.44 -2.70 -7.00
CA LEU A 282 -12.40 -1.90 -6.24
C LEU A 282 -13.82 -2.18 -6.75
N ASN A 283 -14.77 -2.31 -5.82
CA ASN A 283 -16.19 -2.50 -6.15
C ASN A 283 -17.06 -1.27 -5.85
N SER A 284 -16.53 -0.27 -5.16
CA SER A 284 -17.27 0.94 -4.80
C SER A 284 -16.38 2.18 -4.78
N VAL A 285 -16.97 3.34 -5.11
CA VAL A 285 -16.32 4.65 -5.01
C VAL A 285 -16.07 5.03 -3.55
N ALA A 286 -16.95 4.60 -2.63
CA ALA A 286 -16.80 4.84 -1.20
C ALA A 286 -15.54 4.15 -0.64
N ASP A 287 -15.34 2.86 -0.93
CA ASP A 287 -14.15 2.11 -0.50
C ASP A 287 -12.87 2.70 -1.07
N ALA A 288 -12.90 3.15 -2.33
CA ALA A 288 -11.78 3.84 -2.95
C ALA A 288 -11.40 5.09 -2.16
N ASN A 289 -12.35 5.98 -1.92
CA ASN A 289 -12.07 7.26 -1.26
C ASN A 289 -11.69 7.07 0.22
N ILE A 290 -12.45 6.28 0.98
CA ILE A 290 -12.15 5.96 2.39
C ILE A 290 -10.80 5.26 2.52
N GLY A 291 -10.53 4.27 1.66
CA GLY A 291 -9.26 3.56 1.62
C GLY A 291 -8.08 4.48 1.33
N SER A 292 -8.24 5.43 0.41
CA SER A 292 -7.17 6.40 0.10
C SER A 292 -6.83 7.30 1.27
N ILE A 293 -7.86 7.81 1.97
CA ILE A 293 -7.69 8.74 3.10
C ILE A 293 -7.10 8.01 4.31
N PHE A 294 -7.70 6.89 4.72
CA PHE A 294 -7.32 6.21 5.97
C PHE A 294 -6.22 5.15 5.80
N GLY A 295 -5.94 4.73 4.57
CA GLY A 295 -4.91 3.74 4.27
C GLY A 295 -3.53 4.37 4.21
N TRP A 296 -3.32 5.29 3.25
CA TRP A 296 -2.02 5.91 3.01
C TRP A 296 -1.97 7.43 3.19
N GLY A 297 -3.08 8.04 3.62
CA GLY A 297 -3.12 9.47 3.93
C GLY A 297 -3.30 10.36 2.71
N PHE A 298 -4.02 9.90 1.69
CA PHE A 298 -4.43 10.78 0.58
C PHE A 298 -5.14 12.03 1.15
N PRO A 299 -4.88 13.24 0.61
CA PRO A 299 -5.30 14.50 1.24
C PRO A 299 -6.81 14.54 1.54
N PRO A 300 -7.24 14.58 2.83
CA PRO A 300 -8.66 14.48 3.17
C PRO A 300 -9.51 15.63 2.62
N PHE A 301 -8.94 16.82 2.46
CA PHE A 301 -9.63 17.99 1.89
C PHE A 301 -9.93 17.84 0.38
N LYS A 302 -9.38 16.82 -0.28
CA LYS A 302 -9.73 16.43 -1.65
C LYS A 302 -10.82 15.35 -1.72
N GLY A 303 -11.33 14.88 -0.58
CA GLY A 303 -12.42 13.90 -0.51
C GLY A 303 -12.03 12.46 -0.87
N GLY A 304 -10.76 12.19 -1.18
CA GLY A 304 -10.26 10.88 -1.61
C GLY A 304 -9.83 10.86 -3.08
N ALA A 305 -9.18 9.77 -3.51
CA ALA A 305 -8.54 9.69 -4.82
C ALA A 305 -9.49 9.87 -6.02
N LEU A 306 -10.73 9.39 -5.93
CA LEU A 306 -11.73 9.56 -7.00
C LEU A 306 -12.45 10.90 -6.90
N GLN A 307 -12.70 11.40 -5.68
CA GLN A 307 -13.27 12.75 -5.51
C GLN A 307 -12.30 13.84 -5.95
N PHE A 308 -10.99 13.62 -5.85
CA PHE A 308 -9.98 14.47 -6.46
C PHE A 308 -10.18 14.62 -7.99
N ILE A 309 -10.55 13.54 -8.68
CA ILE A 309 -10.84 13.60 -10.12
C ILE A 309 -12.13 14.39 -10.39
N ASN A 310 -13.16 14.18 -9.58
CA ASN A 310 -14.41 14.95 -9.69
C ASN A 310 -14.19 16.45 -9.44
N ASP A 311 -13.43 16.81 -8.39
CA ASP A 311 -13.03 18.19 -8.05
C ASP A 311 -12.22 18.86 -9.16
N TYR A 312 -11.32 18.10 -9.80
CA TYR A 312 -10.56 18.58 -10.95
C TYR A 312 -11.43 18.75 -12.22
N GLY A 313 -12.50 17.97 -12.32
CA GLY A 313 -13.34 17.84 -13.51
C GLY A 313 -12.82 16.75 -14.44
N VAL A 314 -13.66 15.73 -14.70
CA VAL A 314 -13.28 14.52 -15.45
C VAL A 314 -12.69 14.84 -16.84
N PRO A 315 -13.26 15.73 -17.68
CA PRO A 315 -12.66 16.07 -18.98
C PRO A 315 -11.28 16.73 -18.84
N ALA A 316 -11.13 17.70 -17.94
CA ALA A 316 -9.86 18.37 -17.70
C ALA A 316 -8.81 17.39 -17.15
N PHE A 317 -9.24 16.44 -16.30
CA PHE A 317 -8.36 15.40 -15.77
C PHE A 317 -7.81 14.52 -16.89
N VAL A 318 -8.66 14.11 -17.85
CA VAL A 318 -8.25 13.33 -19.04
C VAL A 318 -7.26 14.08 -19.93
N GLU A 319 -7.46 15.38 -20.13
CA GLU A 319 -6.51 16.22 -20.86
C GLU A 319 -5.16 16.25 -20.15
N LYS A 320 -5.18 16.48 -18.83
CA LYS A 320 -3.97 16.53 -18.01
C LYS A 320 -3.22 15.21 -17.96
N THR A 321 -3.90 14.07 -17.82
CA THR A 321 -3.24 12.75 -17.89
C THR A 321 -2.58 12.51 -19.25
N SER A 322 -3.21 12.98 -20.33
CA SER A 322 -2.64 12.87 -21.68
C SER A 322 -1.38 13.73 -21.86
N GLU A 323 -1.33 14.91 -21.25
CA GLU A 323 -0.11 15.73 -21.20
C GLU A 323 1.01 15.06 -20.40
N LEU A 324 0.67 14.52 -19.21
CA LEU A 324 1.62 13.79 -18.37
C LEU A 324 2.14 12.52 -19.06
N GLU A 325 1.29 11.79 -19.79
CA GLU A 325 1.71 10.62 -20.58
C GLU A 325 2.72 11.01 -21.65
N LYS A 326 2.47 12.11 -22.39
CA LYS A 326 3.38 12.60 -23.43
C LYS A 326 4.75 13.00 -22.87
N LYS A 327 4.78 13.63 -21.70
CA LYS A 327 6.01 14.14 -21.07
C LYS A 327 6.79 13.06 -20.31
N PHE A 328 6.07 12.22 -19.56
CA PHE A 328 6.67 11.34 -18.56
C PHE A 328 6.46 9.85 -18.86
N GLY A 329 5.60 9.51 -19.82
CA GLY A 329 5.47 8.16 -20.35
C GLY A 329 4.22 7.41 -19.90
N LYS A 330 4.15 6.16 -20.34
CA LYS A 330 2.94 5.30 -20.32
C LYS A 330 2.30 5.07 -18.94
N ARG A 331 3.03 5.26 -17.84
CA ARG A 331 2.45 5.12 -16.49
C ARG A 331 1.33 6.12 -16.20
N PHE A 332 1.35 7.28 -16.86
CA PHE A 332 0.28 8.29 -16.82
C PHE A 332 -0.80 8.09 -17.90
N ALA A 333 -0.77 6.99 -18.66
CA ALA A 333 -1.76 6.74 -19.70
C ALA A 333 -3.18 6.74 -19.10
N THR A 334 -4.06 7.49 -19.76
CA THR A 334 -5.46 7.67 -19.36
C THR A 334 -6.20 6.33 -19.38
N PRO A 335 -6.74 5.88 -18.23
CA PRO A 335 -7.60 4.70 -18.16
C PRO A 335 -8.83 4.82 -19.07
N LYS A 336 -9.34 3.70 -19.59
CA LYS A 336 -10.44 3.67 -20.56
C LYS A 336 -11.75 4.22 -19.98
N LEU A 337 -12.05 3.87 -18.74
CA LEU A 337 -13.19 4.34 -17.96
C LEU A 337 -13.23 5.86 -17.87
N LEU A 338 -12.07 6.52 -17.68
CA LEU A 338 -12.03 7.98 -17.66
C LEU A 338 -12.36 8.59 -19.03
N VAL A 339 -11.91 7.99 -20.12
CA VAL A 339 -12.26 8.43 -21.49
C VAL A 339 -13.76 8.27 -21.75
N GLU A 340 -14.34 7.14 -21.33
CA GLU A 340 -15.78 6.87 -21.45
C GLU A 340 -16.61 7.83 -20.59
N MET A 341 -16.19 8.09 -19.36
CA MET A 341 -16.85 9.02 -18.44
C MET A 341 -16.79 10.47 -18.95
N ALA A 342 -15.63 10.92 -19.44
CA ALA A 342 -15.48 12.25 -20.03
C ALA A 342 -16.41 12.45 -21.23
N SER A 343 -16.52 11.43 -22.10
CA SER A 343 -17.42 11.46 -23.26
C SER A 343 -18.90 11.50 -22.86
N GLY A 344 -19.23 10.90 -21.71
CA GLY A 344 -20.60 10.81 -21.19
C GLY A 344 -20.98 11.87 -20.15
N ASN A 345 -20.10 12.85 -19.85
CA ASN A 345 -20.26 13.80 -18.74
C ASN A 345 -20.60 13.13 -17.40
N LYS A 346 -19.98 12.00 -17.12
CA LYS A 346 -20.17 11.24 -15.86
C LYS A 346 -19.13 11.63 -14.82
N VAL A 347 -19.48 11.44 -13.56
CA VAL A 347 -18.60 11.60 -12.38
C VAL A 347 -18.58 10.30 -11.58
N PHE A 348 -17.61 10.15 -10.68
CA PHE A 348 -17.60 9.02 -9.74
C PHE A 348 -18.62 9.27 -8.63
N GLU A 349 -19.58 8.35 -8.46
CA GLU A 349 -20.65 8.42 -7.46
C GLU A 349 -20.52 7.35 -6.37
#